data_AF-A0A948TNJ9-F1
#
_entry.id   AF-A0A948TNJ9-F1
#
_cell.length_a   1.000
_cell.length_b   1.000
_cell.length_c   1.000
_cell.angle_alpha   90.00
_cell.angle_beta   90.00
_cell.angle_gamma   90.00
#
_symmetry.space_group_name_H-M   'P 1'
#
loop_
_entity.id
_entity.type
_entity.pdbx_description
1 polymer ?
#
loop_
_entity_poly.entity_id
_entity_poly.type
_entity_poly.pdbx_seq_one_letter_code
_entity_poly.pdbx_strand_id
1 'polypeptide(L)'
;MKNLRYILAVAMLPLILCGCNQEDDIMEIFVSGKWQLVNYYSGGNWDDWNKPGRPKYTTQGDLKQLLDLSITFKDDGTFEGTLSGGTFSGKWSANPDDRSFSISDNVQTSIQTSGKNAEFINTLKLVKYYKGDSNLLQLAPQERTTFMQLRHLD
;
A
#
# COMPACT_ATOMS: atom_id res chain seq x y z
N MET A 1 -71.22 1.22 4.45
CA MET A 1 -70.38 1.17 3.23
C MET A 1 -69.31 2.25 3.33
N LYS A 2 -68.02 1.88 3.24
CA LYS A 2 -66.96 2.61 2.54
C LYS A 2 -66.70 4.08 3.00
N ASN A 3 -65.58 4.46 3.62
CA ASN A 3 -64.20 4.25 3.16
C ASN A 3 -63.17 4.60 4.26
N LEU A 4 -62.19 3.72 4.37
CA LEU A 4 -61.01 3.76 5.21
C LEU A 4 -60.02 4.82 4.69
N ARG A 5 -59.64 5.79 5.51
CA ARG A 5 -58.59 6.78 5.20
C ARG A 5 -57.29 6.36 5.89
N TYR A 6 -56.41 5.69 5.15
CA TYR A 6 -55.05 5.41 5.61
C TYR A 6 -54.21 6.68 5.53
N ILE A 7 -53.78 7.22 6.67
CA ILE A 7 -52.73 8.24 6.72
C ILE A 7 -51.40 7.51 6.54
N LEU A 8 -50.79 7.70 5.36
CA LEU A 8 -49.47 7.19 5.05
C LEU A 8 -48.44 8.00 5.85
N ALA A 9 -48.07 7.54 7.04
CA ALA A 9 -46.92 8.07 7.76
C ALA A 9 -45.65 7.57 7.06
N VAL A 10 -45.11 8.37 6.14
CA VAL A 10 -43.79 8.14 5.55
C VAL A 10 -42.77 8.37 6.67
N ALA A 11 -42.33 7.28 7.29
CA ALA A 11 -41.15 7.29 8.14
C ALA A 11 -39.96 7.70 7.26
N MET A 12 -39.46 8.93 7.44
CA MET A 12 -38.12 9.28 6.99
C MET A 12 -37.15 8.43 7.82
N LEU A 13 -36.82 7.25 7.29
CA LEU A 13 -35.60 6.55 7.66
C LEU A 13 -34.47 7.57 7.50
N PRO A 14 -33.65 7.83 8.53
CA PRO A 14 -32.31 8.29 8.25
C PRO A 14 -31.70 7.16 7.43
N LEU A 15 -31.50 7.39 6.14
CA LEU A 15 -30.49 6.69 5.36
C LEU A 15 -29.19 7.06 6.06
N ILE A 16 -28.85 6.31 7.11
CA ILE A 16 -27.48 6.18 7.56
C ILE A 16 -26.81 5.60 6.34
N LEU A 17 -26.24 6.49 5.53
CA LEU A 17 -25.27 6.14 4.53
C LEU A 17 -24.25 5.32 5.31
N CYS A 18 -24.26 4.00 5.09
CA CYS A 18 -23.06 3.21 5.26
C CYS A 18 -22.03 3.91 4.39
N GLY A 19 -21.27 4.83 4.97
CA GLY A 19 -19.99 5.19 4.41
C GLY A 19 -19.24 3.88 4.25
N CYS A 20 -18.81 3.58 3.04
CA CYS A 20 -17.86 2.50 2.81
C CYS A 20 -16.76 2.65 3.86
N ASN A 21 -16.52 1.59 4.64
CA ASN A 21 -15.50 1.59 5.68
C ASN A 21 -14.13 1.79 5.00
N GLN A 22 -13.66 3.02 4.94
CA GLN A 22 -12.32 3.37 4.45
C GLN A 22 -11.21 2.72 5.30
N GLU A 23 -11.53 2.37 6.56
CA GLU A 23 -10.67 1.59 7.45
C GLU A 23 -10.57 0.11 7.01
N ASP A 24 -11.62 -0.45 6.39
CA ASP A 24 -11.61 -1.81 5.85
C ASP A 24 -10.66 -1.90 4.64
N ASP A 25 -10.58 -0.86 3.78
CA ASP A 25 -9.67 -0.83 2.62
C ASP A 25 -8.18 -0.87 3.04
N ILE A 26 -7.80 -0.21 4.15
CA ILE A 26 -6.39 -0.24 4.62
C ILE A 26 -6.03 -1.62 5.12
N MET A 27 -6.89 -2.24 5.92
CA MET A 27 -6.61 -3.56 6.49
C MET A 27 -6.63 -4.62 5.39
N GLU A 28 -7.56 -4.51 4.43
CA GLU A 28 -7.64 -5.36 3.25
C GLU A 28 -6.42 -5.20 2.31
N ILE A 29 -5.87 -4.00 2.16
CA ILE A 29 -4.69 -3.80 1.31
C ILE A 29 -3.40 -4.15 2.06
N PHE A 30 -3.16 -3.61 3.24
CA PHE A 30 -1.86 -3.75 3.90
C PHE A 30 -1.76 -5.02 4.73
N VAL A 31 -2.78 -5.33 5.53
CA VAL A 31 -2.80 -6.48 6.46
C VAL A 31 -3.40 -7.72 5.78
N SER A 32 -3.00 -7.97 4.54
CA SER A 32 -3.50 -9.07 3.70
C SER A 32 -2.50 -10.19 3.48
N GLY A 33 -1.23 -10.00 3.86
CA GLY A 33 -0.19 -10.97 3.60
C GLY A 33 1.11 -10.33 3.12
N LYS A 34 1.84 -11.06 2.28
CA LYS A 34 3.21 -10.70 1.90
C LYS A 34 3.23 -9.91 0.59
N TRP A 35 3.80 -8.71 0.65
CA TRP A 35 4.01 -7.85 -0.49
C TRP A 35 5.45 -7.98 -1.00
N GLN A 36 5.65 -8.44 -2.24
CA GLN A 36 6.96 -8.59 -2.87
C GLN A 36 7.24 -7.45 -3.83
N LEU A 37 8.45 -6.89 -3.79
CA LEU A 37 8.85 -5.83 -4.71
C LEU A 37 8.83 -6.32 -6.17
N VAL A 38 8.17 -5.54 -7.03
CA VAL A 38 8.16 -5.74 -8.48
C VAL A 38 9.23 -4.89 -9.14
N ASN A 39 9.20 -3.57 -8.91
CA ASN A 39 10.17 -2.62 -9.46
C ASN A 39 10.01 -1.22 -8.84
N TYR A 40 10.89 -0.32 -9.27
CA TYR A 40 10.72 1.12 -9.11
C TYR A 40 10.39 1.74 -10.47
N TYR A 41 9.56 2.76 -10.47
CA TYR A 41 9.04 3.37 -11.68
C TYR A 41 9.19 4.89 -11.67
N SER A 42 9.39 5.48 -12.84
CA SER A 42 9.47 6.94 -13.04
C SER A 42 8.77 7.36 -14.34
N GLY A 43 8.43 8.65 -14.45
CA GLY A 43 7.83 9.20 -15.68
C GLY A 43 6.39 8.76 -15.95
N GLY A 44 5.73 8.11 -14.99
CA GLY A 44 4.29 7.87 -14.99
C GLY A 44 3.52 9.04 -14.40
N ASN A 45 2.20 9.01 -14.50
CA ASN A 45 1.34 9.95 -13.77
C ASN A 45 0.77 9.23 -12.54
N TRP A 46 1.09 9.70 -11.35
CA TRP A 46 0.59 9.11 -10.11
C TRP A 46 -0.93 9.08 -10.04
N ASP A 47 -1.60 10.12 -10.54
CA ASP A 47 -3.05 10.25 -10.47
C ASP A 47 -3.80 9.53 -11.61
N ASP A 48 -3.08 8.96 -12.59
CA ASP A 48 -3.67 8.29 -13.76
C ASP A 48 -3.04 6.91 -14.01
N TRP A 49 -3.77 5.86 -13.66
CA TRP A 49 -3.38 4.47 -13.87
C TRP A 49 -3.07 4.13 -15.33
N ASN A 50 -3.63 4.85 -16.31
CA ASN A 50 -3.42 4.60 -17.73
C ASN A 50 -2.10 5.18 -18.25
N LYS A 51 -1.34 5.89 -17.41
CA LYS A 51 0.01 6.39 -17.73
C LYS A 51 1.04 5.72 -16.83
N PRO A 52 1.33 4.42 -17.07
CA PRO A 52 2.26 3.67 -16.24
C PRO A 52 3.66 4.28 -16.32
N GLY A 53 4.39 4.17 -15.22
CA GLY A 53 5.80 4.57 -15.20
C GLY A 53 6.68 3.59 -15.98
N ARG A 54 7.91 4.00 -16.23
CA ARG A 54 8.97 3.18 -16.83
C ARG A 54 9.72 2.44 -15.73
N PRO A 55 9.90 1.11 -15.82
CA PRO A 55 10.61 0.35 -14.80
C PRO A 55 12.10 0.72 -14.78
N LYS A 56 12.68 0.82 -13.58
CA LYS A 56 14.11 1.07 -13.39
C LYS A 56 14.96 -0.14 -13.79
N TYR A 57 14.55 -1.33 -13.37
CA TYR A 57 15.26 -2.58 -13.65
C TYR A 57 14.59 -3.37 -14.76
N THR A 58 15.36 -3.79 -15.76
CA THR A 58 14.86 -4.52 -16.94
C THR A 58 15.62 -5.82 -17.22
N THR A 59 16.78 -6.03 -16.60
CA THR A 59 17.57 -7.25 -16.81
C THR A 59 17.03 -8.40 -15.95
N GLN A 60 17.09 -9.64 -16.46
CA GLN A 60 16.64 -10.82 -15.72
C GLN A 60 17.38 -10.98 -14.38
N GLY A 61 18.69 -10.68 -14.36
CA GLY A 61 19.52 -10.77 -13.15
C GLY A 61 19.09 -9.78 -12.06
N ASP A 62 18.75 -8.55 -12.44
CA ASP A 62 18.22 -7.57 -11.50
C ASP A 62 16.84 -7.95 -11.00
N LEU A 63 15.94 -8.33 -11.91
CA LEU A 63 14.57 -8.71 -11.58
C LEU A 63 14.54 -9.91 -10.61
N LYS A 64 15.43 -10.89 -10.78
CA LYS A 64 15.55 -12.02 -9.85
C LYS A 64 15.95 -11.58 -8.45
N GLN A 65 16.85 -10.61 -8.31
CA GLN A 65 17.26 -10.09 -6.99
C GLN A 65 16.13 -9.32 -6.29
N LEU A 66 15.23 -8.67 -7.04
CA LEU A 66 14.08 -7.97 -6.45
C LEU A 66 13.10 -8.92 -5.77
N LEU A 67 13.04 -10.20 -6.18
CA LEU A 67 12.16 -11.20 -5.59
C LEU A 67 12.52 -11.53 -4.14
N ASP A 68 13.76 -11.28 -3.71
CA ASP A 68 14.18 -11.46 -2.32
C ASP A 68 13.61 -10.37 -1.39
N LEU A 69 13.12 -9.26 -1.97
CA LEU A 69 12.70 -8.06 -1.25
C LEU A 69 11.19 -8.09 -1.03
N SER A 70 10.78 -8.11 0.23
CA SER A 70 9.36 -8.16 0.59
C SER A 70 9.06 -7.54 1.94
N ILE A 71 7.78 -7.25 2.18
CA ILE A 71 7.27 -6.68 3.42
C ILE A 71 5.91 -7.31 3.76
N THR A 72 5.61 -7.47 5.04
CA THR A 72 4.35 -7.95 5.57
C THR A 72 3.95 -7.00 6.69
N PHE A 73 2.79 -6.37 6.53
CA PHE A 73 2.25 -5.42 7.51
C PHE A 73 1.31 -6.16 8.46
N LYS A 74 1.39 -5.81 9.74
CA LYS A 74 0.58 -6.39 10.81
C LYS A 74 -0.43 -5.37 11.33
N ASP A 75 -1.53 -5.86 11.86
CA ASP A 75 -2.61 -5.06 12.45
C ASP A 75 -2.19 -4.27 13.69
N ASP A 76 -1.14 -4.72 14.39
CA ASP A 76 -0.53 -4.01 15.52
C ASP A 76 0.31 -2.78 15.14
N GLY A 77 0.34 -2.40 13.85
CA GLY A 77 1.11 -1.28 13.32
C GLY A 77 2.60 -1.58 13.16
N THR A 78 3.01 -2.84 13.26
CA THR A 78 4.38 -3.28 12.94
C THR A 78 4.46 -3.90 11.55
N PHE A 79 5.68 -4.02 11.03
CA PHE A 79 5.95 -4.80 9.83
C PHE A 79 7.23 -5.62 10.00
N GLU A 80 7.30 -6.70 9.23
CA GLU A 80 8.50 -7.49 9.01
C GLU A 80 8.72 -7.66 7.51
N GLY A 81 9.97 -7.81 7.09
CA GLY A 81 10.26 -8.02 5.69
C GLY A 81 11.58 -8.72 5.45
N THR A 82 11.77 -9.15 4.21
CA THR A 82 12.96 -9.86 3.77
C THR A 82 13.83 -8.96 2.89
N LEU A 83 15.13 -9.13 3.05
CA LEU A 83 16.19 -8.59 2.20
C LEU A 83 16.94 -9.77 1.59
N SER A 84 17.73 -9.52 0.54
CA SER A 84 18.66 -10.55 0.09
C SER A 84 19.71 -10.80 1.18
N GLY A 85 19.66 -11.99 1.80
CA GLY A 85 20.55 -12.39 2.89
C GLY A 85 20.20 -11.85 4.29
N GLY A 86 19.00 -11.27 4.50
CA GLY A 86 18.63 -10.74 5.82
C GLY A 86 17.15 -10.40 5.97
N THR A 87 16.81 -9.78 7.09
CA THR A 87 15.47 -9.32 7.42
C THR A 87 15.49 -7.88 7.91
N PHE A 88 14.32 -7.27 7.94
CA PHE A 88 14.12 -5.95 8.53
C PHE A 88 12.74 -5.84 9.18
N SER A 89 12.61 -4.90 10.12
CA SER A 89 11.35 -4.66 10.83
C SER A 89 11.23 -3.20 11.24
N GLY A 90 10.01 -2.80 11.59
CA GLY A 90 9.71 -1.45 12.03
C GLY A 90 8.22 -1.24 12.29
N LYS A 91 7.81 0.02 12.32
CA LYS A 91 6.41 0.41 12.45
C LYS A 91 5.91 1.13 11.22
N TRP A 92 4.62 1.01 10.93
CA TRP A 92 3.97 1.68 9.81
C TRP A 92 2.67 2.35 10.26
N SER A 93 2.19 3.28 9.43
CA SER A 93 0.85 3.85 9.55
C SER A 93 0.35 4.25 8.17
N ALA A 94 -0.98 4.21 7.99
CA ALA A 94 -1.65 4.71 6.80
C ALA A 94 -2.93 5.45 7.20
N ASN A 95 -3.35 6.40 6.37
CA ASN A 95 -4.62 7.11 6.52
C ASN A 95 -5.44 6.95 5.23
N PRO A 96 -6.70 6.50 5.30
CA PRO A 96 -7.49 6.22 4.11
C PRO A 96 -8.16 7.46 3.52
N ASP A 97 -8.28 8.54 4.30
CA ASP A 97 -8.92 9.78 3.88
C ASP A 97 -8.07 10.50 2.82
N ASP A 98 -6.76 10.56 3.06
CA ASP A 98 -5.81 11.24 2.18
C ASP A 98 -4.85 10.29 1.45
N ARG A 99 -4.98 8.98 1.73
CA ARG A 99 -4.10 7.91 1.22
C ARG A 99 -2.62 8.15 1.57
N SER A 100 -2.36 8.76 2.72
CA SER A 100 -1.01 8.89 3.25
C SER A 100 -0.52 7.59 3.85
N PHE A 101 0.79 7.37 3.77
CA PHE A 101 1.48 6.22 4.33
C PHE A 101 2.83 6.66 4.87
N SER A 102 3.27 6.05 5.96
CA SER A 102 4.63 6.22 6.46
C SER A 102 5.13 4.98 7.18
N ILE A 103 6.46 4.86 7.24
CA ILE A 103 7.14 3.95 8.16
C ILE A 103 7.98 4.76 9.15
N SER A 104 8.31 4.15 10.28
CA SER A 104 9.23 4.71 11.27
C SER A 104 10.64 4.89 10.68
N ASP A 105 11.29 6.02 11.00
CA ASP A 105 12.70 6.27 10.61
C ASP A 105 13.67 5.19 11.14
N ASN A 106 13.34 4.63 12.32
CA ASN A 106 14.11 3.59 13.01
C ASN A 106 13.80 2.19 12.49
N VAL A 107 13.98 1.98 11.19
CA VAL A 107 13.94 0.63 10.59
C VAL A 107 15.14 -0.19 11.09
N GLN A 108 14.87 -1.36 11.65
CA GLN A 108 15.89 -2.30 12.12
C GLN A 108 16.22 -3.28 11.00
N THR A 109 17.50 -3.53 10.74
CA THR A 109 17.95 -4.50 9.73
C THR A 109 18.88 -5.53 10.37
N SER A 110 18.75 -6.80 9.99
CA SER A 110 19.61 -7.87 10.52
C SER A 110 21.01 -7.91 9.88
N ILE A 111 21.21 -7.11 8.82
CA ILE A 111 22.44 -7.00 8.04
C ILE A 111 22.75 -5.53 7.77
N GLN A 112 24.02 -5.25 7.46
CA GLN A 112 24.39 -3.97 6.85
C GLN A 112 23.87 -3.93 5.41
N THR A 113 23.01 -2.96 5.11
CA THR A 113 22.39 -2.87 3.78
C THR A 113 23.31 -2.22 2.75
N SER A 114 23.35 -2.78 1.55
CA SER A 114 24.02 -2.22 0.37
C SER A 114 23.23 -2.55 -0.89
N GLY A 115 23.57 -1.92 -2.03
CA GLY A 115 22.92 -2.18 -3.32
C GLY A 115 21.39 -2.10 -3.26
N LYS A 116 20.70 -3.11 -3.80
CA LYS A 116 19.23 -3.16 -3.85
C LYS A 116 18.58 -3.25 -2.46
N ASN A 117 19.25 -3.86 -1.47
CA ASN A 117 18.75 -3.88 -0.09
C ASN A 117 18.70 -2.45 0.47
N ALA A 118 19.77 -1.68 0.28
CA ALA A 118 19.81 -0.28 0.74
C ALA A 118 18.81 0.60 -0.02
N GLU A 119 18.67 0.41 -1.33
CA GLU A 119 17.66 1.13 -2.11
C GLU A 119 16.25 0.88 -1.60
N PHE A 120 15.89 -0.38 -1.34
CA PHE A 120 14.55 -0.73 -0.84
C PHE A 120 14.22 -0.06 0.49
N ILE A 121 15.12 -0.15 1.47
CA ILE A 121 14.93 0.49 2.78
C ILE A 121 14.87 2.01 2.65
N ASN A 122 15.77 2.61 1.87
CA ASN A 122 15.82 4.05 1.70
C ASN A 122 14.57 4.57 0.97
N THR A 123 14.07 3.86 -0.04
CA THR A 123 12.82 4.22 -0.73
C THR A 123 11.64 4.12 0.22
N LEU A 124 11.51 3.03 0.99
CA LEU A 124 10.42 2.87 1.97
C LEU A 124 10.37 4.02 2.98
N LYS A 125 11.53 4.49 3.47
CA LYS A 125 11.62 5.63 4.40
C LYS A 125 11.14 6.96 3.81
N LEU A 126 11.15 7.10 2.49
CA LEU A 126 10.74 8.31 1.79
C LEU A 126 9.25 8.32 1.40
N VAL A 127 8.56 7.19 1.54
CA VAL A 127 7.15 7.07 1.15
C VAL A 127 6.29 8.03 1.98
N LYS A 128 5.34 8.66 1.29
CA LYS A 128 4.29 9.52 1.86
C LYS A 128 2.88 9.14 1.42
N TYR A 129 2.73 8.45 0.29
CA TYR A 129 1.43 8.12 -0.27
C TYR A 129 1.39 6.67 -0.76
N TYR A 130 0.19 6.10 -0.76
CA TYR A 130 -0.08 4.80 -1.34
C TYR A 130 -1.26 4.85 -2.33
N LYS A 131 -1.30 3.86 -3.23
CA LYS A 131 -2.49 3.47 -3.97
C LYS A 131 -2.38 2.00 -4.33
N GLY A 132 -3.51 1.31 -4.44
CA GLY A 132 -3.48 -0.11 -4.73
C GLY A 132 -4.83 -0.77 -4.55
N ASP A 133 -4.80 -2.09 -4.65
CA ASP A 133 -5.89 -3.02 -4.42
C ASP A 133 -5.32 -4.32 -3.80
N SER A 134 -6.13 -5.38 -3.75
CA SER A 134 -5.73 -6.67 -3.17
C SER A 134 -4.57 -7.37 -3.91
N ASN A 135 -4.18 -6.93 -5.10
CA ASN A 135 -3.13 -7.56 -5.92
C ASN A 135 -1.89 -6.68 -6.06
N LEU A 136 -2.07 -5.37 -6.09
CA LEU A 136 -1.02 -4.40 -6.43
C LEU A 136 -0.98 -3.26 -5.43
N LEU A 137 0.20 -2.97 -4.90
CA LEU A 137 0.44 -1.83 -4.02
C LEU A 137 1.52 -0.95 -4.62
N GLN A 138 1.23 0.35 -4.78
CA GLN A 138 2.22 1.35 -5.16
C GLN A 138 2.44 2.32 -4.01
N LEU A 139 3.70 2.63 -3.73
CA LEU A 139 4.12 3.54 -2.69
C LEU A 139 4.99 4.64 -3.29
N ALA A 140 4.64 5.90 -3.02
CA ALA A 140 5.28 7.08 -3.62
C ALA A 140 5.80 8.07 -2.57
N PRO A 141 6.90 8.78 -2.86
CA PRO A 141 7.38 9.89 -2.03
C PRO A 141 6.51 11.13 -2.22
N GLN A 142 6.83 12.20 -1.49
CA GLN A 142 6.10 13.47 -1.51
C GLN A 142 5.87 14.02 -2.93
N GLU A 143 6.90 13.98 -3.77
CA GLU A 143 6.86 14.52 -5.13
C GLU A 143 5.99 13.72 -6.10
N ARG A 144 5.68 12.45 -5.78
CA ARG A 144 4.88 11.52 -6.61
C ARG A 144 5.36 11.38 -8.07
N THR A 145 6.63 11.70 -8.33
CA THR A 145 7.28 11.56 -9.65
C THR A 145 7.89 10.17 -9.87
N THR A 146 8.05 9.41 -8.79
CA THR A 146 8.49 8.01 -8.77
C THR A 146 7.61 7.20 -7.83
N PHE A 147 7.62 5.88 -7.98
CA PHE A 147 6.97 4.97 -7.03
C PHE A 147 7.65 3.60 -7.04
N MET A 148 7.62 2.90 -5.90
CA MET A 148 7.86 1.46 -5.86
C MET A 148 6.54 0.73 -6.02
N GLN A 149 6.56 -0.40 -6.71
CA GLN A 149 5.39 -1.26 -6.88
C GLN A 149 5.67 -2.60 -6.24
N LEU A 150 4.71 -3.09 -5.47
CA LEU A 150 4.71 -4.40 -4.84
C LEU A 150 3.52 -5.20 -5.37
N ARG A 151 3.70 -6.52 -5.45
CA ARG A 151 2.62 -7.48 -5.75
C ARG A 151 2.31 -8.31 -4.51
N HIS A 152 1.05 -8.67 -4.37
CA HIS A 152 0.62 -9.59 -3.34
C HIS A 152 1.14 -11.00 -3.61
N LEU A 153 1.50 -11.73 -2.56
CA LEU A 153 1.82 -13.15 -2.59
C LEU A 153 0.82 -13.86 -1.67
N ASP A 154 -0.05 -14.67 -2.28
CA ASP A 154 -0.99 -15.57 -1.60
C ASP A 154 -0.28 -16.60 -0.70
#